data_AF-A0A1E5RS80-F1
#
_entry.id   AF-A0A1E5RS80-F1
#
_cell.length_a   1.000
_cell.length_b   1.000
_cell.length_c   1.000
_cell.angle_alpha   90.00
_cell.angle_beta   90.00
_cell.angle_gamma   90.00
#
_symmetry.space_group_name_H-M   'P 1'
#
loop_
_entity.id
_entity.type
_entity.pdbx_description
1 polymer ?
#
loop_
_entity_poly.entity_id
_entity_poly.type
_entity_poly.pdbx_seq_one_letter_code
_entity_poly.pdbx_strand_id
1 'polypeptide(L)'
;MPITYEEAKAEVEQIISSNKLVLFTASWCPDCVYIKEVLTKHGALDKFYLWELSRYEKGSDDYKTYCKVWFEQACGQQNIPLLFIDGVYFGTEHQIRSWEKNNKVKENIEKFFL
;
A
#
# COMPACT_ATOMS: atom_id res chain seq x y z
N MET A 1 -3.49 21.85 13.89
CA MET A 1 -3.62 20.80 14.93
C MET A 1 -3.37 19.48 14.23
N PRO A 2 -2.61 18.55 14.83
CA PRO A 2 -2.38 17.25 14.22
C PRO A 2 -3.70 16.47 14.11
N ILE A 3 -3.78 15.56 13.14
CA ILE A 3 -4.93 14.68 12.96
C ILE A 3 -5.06 13.73 14.16
N THR A 4 -6.28 13.48 14.60
CA THR A 4 -6.53 12.47 15.63
C THR A 4 -6.46 11.06 15.04
N TYR A 5 -6.27 10.08 15.91
CA TYR A 5 -6.26 8.68 15.50
C TYR A 5 -7.60 8.25 14.87
N GLU A 6 -8.75 8.66 15.42
CA GLU A 6 -10.06 8.27 14.90
C GLU A 6 -10.35 8.89 13.52
N GLU A 7 -9.91 10.14 13.28
CA GLU A 7 -10.02 10.77 11.96
C GLU A 7 -9.15 10.04 10.93
N ALA A 8 -7.88 9.77 11.26
CA ALA A 8 -6.99 9.03 10.38
C ALA A 8 -7.49 7.61 10.10
N LYS A 9 -8.05 6.94 11.12
CA LYS A 9 -8.64 5.61 10.99
C LYS A 9 -9.84 5.60 10.06
N ALA A 10 -10.78 6.53 10.24
CA ALA A 10 -11.94 6.66 9.37
C ALA A 10 -11.54 6.92 7.92
N GLU A 11 -10.56 7.81 7.67
CA GLU A 11 -10.05 8.07 6.33
C GLU A 11 -9.44 6.81 5.69
N VAL A 12 -8.56 6.11 6.41
CA VAL A 12 -7.89 4.90 5.91
C VAL A 12 -8.88 3.78 5.63
N GLU A 13 -9.85 3.53 6.54
CA GLU A 13 -10.90 2.54 6.35
C GLU A 13 -11.80 2.87 5.16
N GLN A 14 -12.11 4.16 4.96
CA GLN A 14 -12.85 4.61 3.78
C GLN A 14 -12.07 4.34 2.48
N ILE A 15 -10.76 4.63 2.46
CA ILE A 15 -9.92 4.39 1.28
C ILE A 15 -9.87 2.89 0.96
N ILE A 16 -9.63 2.04 1.96
CA ILE A 16 -9.55 0.59 1.81
C ILE A 16 -10.88 0.00 1.32
N SER A 17 -12.00 0.50 1.85
CA SER A 17 -13.34 -0.02 1.50
C SER A 17 -13.88 0.51 0.16
N SER A 18 -13.48 1.71 -0.25
CA SER A 18 -13.99 2.36 -1.47
C SER A 18 -13.21 2.00 -2.74
N ASN A 19 -12.04 1.38 -2.60
CA ASN A 19 -11.16 1.07 -3.72
C ASN A 19 -10.85 -0.43 -3.74
N LYS A 20 -11.04 -1.06 -4.90
CA LYS A 20 -10.72 -2.49 -5.08
C LYS A 20 -9.24 -2.79 -4.82
N LEU A 21 -8.36 -1.94 -5.30
CA LEU A 21 -6.90 -2.08 -5.15
C LEU A 21 -6.35 -0.83 -4.49
N VAL A 22 -5.66 -0.99 -3.37
CA VAL A 22 -5.01 0.11 -2.65
C VAL A 22 -3.54 -0.20 -2.44
N LEU A 23 -2.70 0.79 -2.67
CA LEU A 23 -1.27 0.75 -2.34
C LEU A 23 -0.95 1.92 -1.41
N PHE A 24 -0.64 1.59 -0.17
CA PHE A 24 -0.05 2.52 0.79
C PHE A 24 1.45 2.56 0.58
N THR A 25 1.96 3.76 0.25
CA THR A 25 3.30 3.98 -0.28
C THR A 25 3.94 5.23 0.33
N ALA A 26 5.26 5.34 0.20
CA ALA A 26 5.97 6.59 0.36
C ALA A 26 7.03 6.74 -0.75
N SER A 27 7.12 7.92 -1.36
CA SER A 27 8.04 8.19 -2.48
C SER A 27 9.53 7.98 -2.16
N TRP A 28 9.93 8.15 -0.90
CA TRP A 28 11.31 7.94 -0.45
C TRP A 28 11.65 6.47 -0.15
N CYS A 29 10.66 5.56 -0.16
CA CYS A 29 10.87 4.16 0.18
C CYS A 29 11.28 3.36 -1.07
N PRO A 30 12.45 2.70 -1.07
CA PRO A 30 12.95 1.97 -2.24
C PRO A 30 12.04 0.78 -2.63
N ASP A 31 11.44 0.09 -1.66
CA ASP A 31 10.52 -1.03 -1.93
C ASP A 31 9.19 -0.56 -2.55
N CYS A 32 8.73 0.65 -2.18
CA CYS A 32 7.58 1.28 -2.82
C CYS A 32 7.87 1.61 -4.29
N VAL A 33 9.06 2.15 -4.59
CA VAL A 33 9.50 2.43 -5.96
C VAL A 33 9.54 1.15 -6.78
N TYR A 34 10.17 0.10 -6.24
CA TYR A 34 10.24 -1.21 -6.89
C TYR A 34 8.86 -1.79 -7.23
N ILE A 35 7.90 -1.80 -6.29
CA ILE A 35 6.54 -2.29 -6.57
C ILE A 35 5.90 -1.50 -7.71
N LYS A 36 6.01 -0.17 -7.69
CA LYS A 36 5.39 0.69 -8.70
C LYS A 36 5.98 0.44 -10.08
N GLU A 37 7.29 0.22 -10.17
CA GLU A 37 7.95 -0.15 -11.43
C GLU A 37 7.43 -1.48 -11.98
N VAL A 38 7.32 -2.51 -11.13
CA VAL A 38 6.79 -3.82 -11.54
C VAL A 38 5.33 -3.69 -12.00
N LEU A 39 4.48 -3.03 -11.21
CA LEU A 39 3.07 -2.80 -11.56
C LEU A 39 2.92 -1.99 -12.85
N THR A 40 3.77 -0.97 -13.07
CA THR A 40 3.78 -0.16 -14.30
C THR A 40 4.16 -1.01 -15.51
N LYS A 41 5.22 -1.80 -15.39
CA LYS A 41 5.71 -2.69 -16.45
C LYS A 41 4.64 -3.67 -16.93
N HIS A 42 3.74 -4.08 -16.02
CA HIS A 42 2.65 -4.99 -16.30
C HIS A 42 1.28 -4.31 -16.49
N GLY A 43 1.24 -2.97 -16.57
CA GLY A 43 0.00 -2.23 -16.86
C GLY A 43 -1.06 -2.30 -15.78
N ALA A 44 -0.67 -2.53 -14.52
CA ALA A 44 -1.58 -2.66 -13.39
C ALA A 44 -1.58 -1.44 -12.45
N LEU A 45 -0.55 -0.58 -12.50
CA LEU A 45 -0.41 0.53 -11.54
C LEU A 45 -1.59 1.51 -11.58
N ASP A 46 -2.14 1.77 -12.76
CA ASP A 46 -3.29 2.67 -12.96
C ASP A 46 -4.58 2.18 -12.30
N LYS A 47 -4.65 0.89 -11.91
CA LYS A 47 -5.78 0.30 -11.20
C LYS A 47 -5.72 0.52 -9.69
N PHE A 48 -4.55 0.87 -9.15
CA PHE A 48 -4.36 1.08 -7.72
C PHE A 48 -4.70 2.51 -7.32
N TYR A 49 -5.44 2.64 -6.22
CA TYR A 49 -5.46 3.86 -5.46
C TYR A 49 -4.15 3.99 -4.69
N LEU A 50 -3.35 5.00 -5.01
CA LEU A 50 -2.07 5.28 -4.36
C LEU A 50 -2.28 6.30 -3.24
N TRP A 51 -2.03 5.91 -1.99
CA TRP A 51 -1.98 6.87 -0.88
C TRP A 51 -0.53 7.09 -0.44
N GLU A 52 -0.07 8.33 -0.55
CA GLU A 52 1.31 8.73 -0.32
C GLU A 52 1.52 9.30 1.08
N LEU A 53 2.22 8.55 1.93
CA LEU A 53 2.64 8.99 3.26
C LEU A 53 3.65 10.14 3.20
N SER A 54 4.37 10.28 2.07
CA SER A 54 5.34 11.37 1.87
C SER A 54 4.72 12.76 1.79
N ARG A 55 3.38 12.86 1.79
CA ARG A 55 2.66 14.14 1.93
C ARG A 55 2.83 14.74 3.33
N TYR A 56 3.18 13.91 4.31
CA TYR A 56 3.49 14.31 5.68
C TYR A 56 4.99 14.28 5.92
N GLU A 57 5.49 15.24 6.70
CA GLU A 57 6.89 15.26 7.10
C GLU A 57 7.21 14.02 7.95
N LYS A 58 8.31 13.34 7.61
CA LYS A 58 8.72 12.11 8.30
C LYS A 58 9.00 12.41 9.78
N GLY A 59 8.28 11.73 10.67
CA GLY A 59 8.40 11.92 12.12
C GLY A 59 7.48 12.97 12.72
N SER A 60 6.70 13.70 11.90
CA SER A 60 5.58 14.50 12.39
C SER A 60 4.52 13.64 13.09
N ASP A 61 3.65 14.28 13.86
CA ASP A 61 2.59 13.57 14.57
C ASP A 61 1.59 12.94 13.58
N ASP A 62 1.22 13.64 12.51
CA ASP A 62 0.35 13.09 11.46
C ASP A 62 0.99 11.86 10.81
N TYR A 63 2.27 11.93 10.46
CA TYR A 63 3.02 10.80 9.90
C TYR A 63 2.95 9.57 10.82
N LYS A 64 3.20 9.76 12.13
CA LYS A 64 3.17 8.68 13.11
C LYS A 64 1.76 8.11 13.28
N THR A 65 0.74 8.97 13.30
CA THR A 65 -0.65 8.56 13.42
C THR A 65 -1.07 7.72 12.22
N TYR A 66 -0.77 8.15 11.00
CA TYR A 66 -1.06 7.37 9.80
C TYR A 66 -0.29 6.05 9.73
N CYS A 67 1.01 6.04 10.06
CA CYS A 67 1.77 4.80 10.17
C CYS A 67 1.08 3.81 11.12
N LYS A 68 0.66 4.28 12.30
CA LYS A 68 -0.02 3.42 13.28
C LYS A 68 -1.30 2.80 12.70
N VAL A 69 -2.16 3.63 12.13
CA VAL A 69 -3.42 3.17 11.52
C VAL A 69 -3.16 2.19 10.38
N TRP A 70 -2.22 2.49 9.49
CA TRP A 70 -1.85 1.61 8.38
C TRP A 70 -1.41 0.22 8.85
N PHE A 71 -0.54 0.17 9.85
CA PHE A 71 -0.02 -1.09 10.37
C PHE A 71 -1.12 -1.90 11.07
N GLU A 72 -2.05 -1.26 11.76
CA GLU A 72 -3.21 -1.94 12.36
C GLU A 72 -4.12 -2.54 11.29
N GLN A 73 -4.39 -1.81 10.20
CA GLN A 73 -5.18 -2.33 9.07
C GLN A 73 -4.46 -3.47 8.33
N ALA A 74 -3.12 -3.48 8.35
CA ALA A 74 -2.29 -4.52 7.74
C ALA A 74 -1.92 -5.65 8.71
N CYS A 75 -2.81 -6.02 9.62
CA CYS A 75 -2.61 -7.11 10.58
C CYS A 75 -1.31 -6.99 11.41
N GLY A 76 -0.89 -5.76 11.72
CA GLY A 76 0.33 -5.46 12.46
C GLY A 76 1.61 -5.43 11.62
N GLN A 77 1.55 -5.56 10.29
CA GLN A 77 2.72 -5.42 9.44
C GLN A 77 3.24 -3.98 9.46
N GLN A 78 4.49 -3.78 9.89
CA GLN A 78 5.08 -2.45 10.11
C GLN A 78 5.96 -1.94 8.96
N ASN A 79 5.93 -2.62 7.81
CA ASN A 79 6.72 -2.26 6.63
C ASN A 79 5.80 -1.80 5.51
N ILE A 80 6.13 -0.67 4.91
CA ILE A 80 5.55 -0.23 3.64
C ILE A 80 6.43 -0.75 2.49
N PRO A 81 5.89 -0.99 1.29
CA PRO A 81 4.50 -0.77 0.88
C PRO A 81 3.50 -1.77 1.46
N LEU A 82 2.23 -1.35 1.62
CA LEU A 82 1.12 -2.24 1.99
C LEU A 82 0.09 -2.29 0.86
N LEU A 83 -0.21 -3.50 0.40
CA LEU A 83 -1.17 -3.79 -0.65
C LEU A 83 -2.48 -4.28 -0.04
N PHE A 84 -3.60 -3.76 -0.49
CA PHE A 84 -4.93 -4.26 -0.15
C PHE A 84 -5.71 -4.59 -1.43
N ILE A 85 -6.48 -5.68 -1.38
CA ILE A 85 -7.39 -6.12 -2.43
C ILE A 85 -8.76 -6.35 -1.80
N ASP A 86 -9.81 -5.74 -2.36
CA ASP A 86 -11.20 -5.88 -1.91
C ASP A 86 -11.35 -5.66 -0.39
N GLY A 87 -10.68 -4.62 0.11
CA GLY A 87 -10.70 -4.25 1.52
C GLY A 87 -9.82 -5.11 2.45
N VAL A 88 -9.12 -6.11 1.93
CA VAL A 88 -8.32 -7.06 2.72
C VAL A 88 -6.83 -6.86 2.47
N TYR A 89 -6.03 -6.90 3.53
CA TYR A 89 -4.58 -6.85 3.42
C TYR A 89 -4.04 -8.05 2.63
N PHE A 90 -3.29 -7.76 1.57
CA PHE A 90 -2.76 -8.74 0.64
C PHE A 90 -1.27 -9.04 0.88
N GLY A 91 -0.48 -8.03 1.20
CA GLY A 91 0.96 -8.20 1.41
C GLY A 91 1.78 -6.94 1.17
N THR A 92 3.09 -7.14 1.02
CA THR A 92 4.07 -6.09 0.70
C THR A 92 4.83 -6.43 -0.59
N GLU A 93 5.95 -5.76 -0.86
CA GLU A 93 6.89 -6.09 -1.93
C GLU A 93 7.37 -7.55 -1.91
N HIS A 94 7.45 -8.17 -0.73
CA HIS A 94 7.80 -9.57 -0.60
C HIS A 94 6.87 -10.49 -1.41
N GLN A 95 5.59 -10.15 -1.53
CA GLN A 95 4.63 -10.92 -2.31
C GLN A 95 4.97 -10.91 -3.80
N ILE A 96 5.34 -9.74 -4.34
CA ILE A 96 5.74 -9.56 -5.74
C ILE A 96 7.10 -10.22 -6.01
N ARG A 97 8.07 -10.04 -5.10
CA ARG A 97 9.39 -10.70 -5.19
C ARG A 97 9.27 -12.22 -5.16
N SER A 98 8.32 -12.76 -4.40
CA SER A 98 8.02 -14.20 -4.39
C SER A 98 7.52 -14.68 -5.75
N TRP A 99 6.71 -13.88 -6.45
CA TRP A 99 6.27 -14.19 -7.81
C TRP A 99 7.40 -14.14 -8.83
N GLU A 100 8.34 -13.21 -8.70
CA GLU A 100 9.54 -13.15 -9.55
C GLU A 100 10.39 -14.40 -9.43
N LYS A 101 10.68 -14.84 -8.19
CA LYS A 101 11.45 -16.08 -7.94
C LYS A 101 10.84 -17.31 -8.59
N ASN A 102 9.52 -17.31 -8.79
CA ASN A 102 8.77 -18.41 -9.37
C ASN A 102 8.38 -18.18 -10.85
N ASN A 103 8.83 -17.08 -11.48
CA ASN A 103 8.44 -16.67 -12.84
C ASN A 103 6.91 -16.52 -13.03
N LYS A 104 6.17 -16.15 -11.98
CA LYS A 104 4.70 -16.03 -11.97
C LYS A 104 4.17 -14.59 -11.92
N VAL A 105 5.03 -13.58 -12.11
CA VAL A 105 4.63 -12.17 -11.96
C VAL A 105 3.48 -11.82 -12.89
N LYS A 106 3.60 -12.12 -14.19
CA LYS A 106 2.57 -11.79 -15.18
C LYS A 106 1.23 -12.48 -14.86
N GLU A 107 1.26 -13.79 -14.65
CA GLU A 107 0.08 -14.60 -14.31
C GLU A 107 -0.63 -14.05 -13.06
N ASN A 108 0.11 -13.76 -12.00
CA ASN A 108 -0.49 -13.29 -10.77
C ASN A 108 -0.99 -11.84 -10.86
N ILE A 109 -0.30 -10.97 -11.59
CA ILE A 109 -0.81 -9.61 -11.84
C ILE A 109 -2.12 -9.67 -12.64
N GLU A 110 -2.20 -10.48 -13.69
CA GLU A 110 -3.43 -10.68 -14.46
C GLU A 110 -4.55 -11.26 -13.60
N LYS A 111 -4.23 -12.17 -12.67
CA LYS A 111 -5.22 -12.82 -11.80
C LYS A 111 -5.77 -11.90 -10.71
N PHE A 112 -4.91 -11.10 -10.09
CA PHE A 112 -5.25 -10.36 -8.86
C PHE A 112 -5.51 -8.88 -9.10
N PHE A 113 -4.92 -8.28 -10.14
CA PHE A 113 -4.94 -6.82 -10.32
C PHE A 113 -5.64 -6.34 -11.60
N LEU A 114 -5.97 -7.26 -12.52
CA LEU A 114 -6.68 -6.98 -13.78
C LEU A 114 -8.02 -7.74 -13.83
#